data_AF-A0A8H3CUP3-F1
#
_entry.id   AF-A0A8H3CUP3-F1
#
_cell.length_a   1.000
_cell.length_b   1.000
_cell.length_c   1.000
_cell.angle_alpha   90.00
_cell.angle_beta   90.00
_cell.angle_gamma   90.00
#
_symmetry.space_group_name_H-M   'P 1'
#
loop_
_entity.id
_entity.type
_entity.pdbx_description
1 polymer ?
#
loop_
_entity_poly.entity_id
_entity_poly.type
_entity_poly.pdbx_seq_one_letter_code
_entity_poly.pdbx_strand_id
1 'polypeptide(L)'
;MALQRFETVIDCESAAETRAGEEWGSTLAQYMDTFEDRIETSFSQYLQGKEITIQPSNDLIPLSLLETTLAAGENMNKIGFHSGAQIFAVLMSTIRGYVDRHPGDMFEHYYGFLCVRHLIRMVCIGIIRRHGSLDTFLSKMRRDFPWNKVTALLSEASHDIMHNSLAANNEAGTLRLLGFSQTTRSAFADDGGLTTEDIEFLINVLWESRKSILPLRFKGLLPGFPVFLFLLYNLTRYPDLLELERPWLMVQDLVQRCYLGNSSTYERNILRQVSRWIHDKVSGQYGFVVQLDYAPVDDEDARAVVNAYSDLLTPPIPLSLAPIMLLDVSTTMFRWISYMLTNPQPRRPALDKLAPIASKAAFERLWLEIDREWDGPMANNRRGFTRTYAMDILTHVTRLYFATDDPQICEDMLRMLLRIEIYSLLGRVLALVTYESEYDLDVWDEYVDRLKDFVMILKPLMKAPGAQHGLIRSEWDKVSLLLAHRFDSSIHCPTPKYILKEAKQVWDGLLTRQMSKASIVYACSNPRCANPSIIIPQSDIKGVKEYIGSSPPLNPTHWSASNSPQVGSRDSCAKMGIMFVMI
;
A
#
# COMPACT_ATOMS: atom_id res chain seq x y z
N MET A 1 -18.98 -4.28 35.39
CA MET A 1 -19.43 -3.28 36.38
C MET A 1 -19.87 -1.93 35.76
N ALA A 2 -19.19 -1.40 34.73
CA ALA A 2 -19.63 -0.14 34.06
C ALA A 2 -20.89 -0.29 33.19
N LEU A 3 -21.06 -1.41 32.47
CA LEU A 3 -22.24 -1.69 31.64
C LEU A 3 -23.45 -2.28 32.38
N GLN A 4 -23.29 -2.64 33.66
CA GLN A 4 -24.37 -3.16 34.51
C GLN A 4 -25.07 -2.06 35.33
N ARG A 5 -24.59 -0.81 35.24
CA ARG A 5 -25.19 0.39 35.86
C ARG A 5 -26.16 1.13 34.91
N PHE A 6 -26.66 0.46 33.88
CA PHE A 6 -27.53 1.07 32.85
C PHE A 6 -29.03 1.02 33.18
N GLU A 7 -29.44 0.45 34.34
CA GLU A 7 -30.87 0.22 34.66
C GLU A 7 -31.48 1.17 35.71
N THR A 8 -30.82 2.26 36.12
CA THR A 8 -31.39 3.18 37.12
C THR A 8 -31.63 4.58 36.55
N VAL A 9 -32.89 4.81 36.15
CA VAL A 9 -33.48 6.11 35.80
C VAL A 9 -33.67 6.93 37.08
N ILE A 10 -33.19 8.17 37.11
CA ILE A 10 -33.60 9.18 38.10
C ILE A 10 -33.84 10.51 37.38
N ASP A 11 -35.08 11.00 37.48
CA ASP A 11 -35.53 12.34 37.08
C ASP A 11 -34.85 13.44 37.90
N CYS A 12 -34.45 14.53 37.26
CA CYS A 12 -34.48 15.89 37.83
C CYS A 12 -34.22 16.95 36.75
N GLU A 13 -35.14 17.91 36.65
CA GLU A 13 -35.03 19.13 35.84
C GLU A 13 -33.95 20.08 36.37
N SER A 14 -33.09 20.60 35.48
CA SER A 14 -32.96 22.04 35.21
C SER A 14 -31.69 22.41 34.43
N ALA A 15 -31.92 23.24 33.41
CA ALA A 15 -31.07 24.29 32.82
C ALA A 15 -29.64 23.95 32.37
N ALA A 16 -29.42 23.95 31.05
CA ALA A 16 -28.13 24.34 30.45
C ALA A 16 -28.34 25.00 29.08
N GLU A 17 -28.00 26.29 28.98
CA GLU A 17 -27.65 26.95 27.73
C GLU A 17 -26.30 26.39 27.25
N THR A 18 -26.31 25.58 26.19
CA THR A 18 -25.08 25.07 25.56
C THR A 18 -24.56 26.05 24.51
N ARG A 19 -23.30 26.47 24.67
CA ARG A 19 -22.52 27.10 23.60
C ARG A 19 -22.22 26.04 22.55
N ALA A 20 -22.68 26.24 21.31
CA ALA A 20 -22.66 25.29 20.20
C ALA A 20 -21.27 24.72 19.79
N GLY A 21 -20.16 25.15 20.41
CA GLY A 21 -18.81 24.63 20.17
C GLY A 21 -18.31 23.59 21.18
N GLU A 22 -18.99 23.40 22.32
CA GLU A 22 -18.56 22.45 23.36
C GLU A 22 -19.08 21.02 23.11
N GLU A 23 -20.16 20.86 22.34
CA GLU A 23 -20.86 19.58 22.16
C GLU A 23 -20.02 18.52 21.41
N TRP A 24 -19.25 18.94 20.41
CA TRP A 24 -18.53 18.03 19.48
C TRP A 24 -17.04 17.89 19.80
N GLY A 25 -16.56 18.67 20.77
CA GLY A 25 -15.17 18.72 21.18
C GLY A 25 -14.26 19.47 20.20
N SER A 26 -12.96 19.40 20.49
CA SER A 26 -11.90 20.09 19.77
C SER A 26 -11.75 19.62 18.33
N THR A 27 -11.13 20.44 17.48
CA THR A 27 -10.88 20.13 16.07
C THR A 27 -9.73 19.12 15.89
N LEU A 28 -9.61 18.52 14.70
CA LEU A 28 -8.54 17.60 14.29
C LEU A 28 -7.15 18.05 14.74
N ALA A 29 -6.75 19.27 14.39
CA ALA A 29 -5.44 19.81 14.74
C ALA A 29 -5.21 19.89 16.25
N GLN A 30 -6.26 20.09 17.04
CA GLN A 30 -6.17 20.24 18.49
C GLN A 30 -6.18 18.89 19.22
N TYR A 31 -7.03 17.95 18.80
CA TYR A 31 -7.13 16.66 19.48
C TYR A 31 -5.99 15.71 19.12
N MET A 32 -5.39 15.83 17.93
CA MET A 32 -4.29 14.95 17.52
C MET A 32 -3.09 15.02 18.47
N ASP A 33 -2.84 16.20 19.06
CA ASP A 33 -1.72 16.43 19.97
C ASP A 33 -2.11 16.28 21.45
N THR A 34 -3.41 16.24 21.77
CA THR A 34 -3.90 16.15 23.16
C THR A 34 -4.62 14.83 23.48
N PHE A 35 -4.76 13.94 22.50
CA PHE A 35 -5.53 12.70 22.64
C PHE A 35 -5.05 11.81 23.78
N GLU A 36 -3.74 11.57 23.90
CA GLU A 36 -3.19 10.67 24.92
C GLU A 36 -3.51 11.19 26.33
N ASP A 37 -3.25 12.47 26.59
CA ASP A 37 -3.53 13.13 27.88
C ASP A 37 -5.02 13.07 28.23
N ARG A 38 -5.90 13.22 27.24
CA ARG A 38 -7.35 13.14 27.43
C ARG A 38 -7.80 11.74 27.83
N ILE A 39 -7.31 10.71 27.15
CA ILE A 39 -7.62 9.32 27.49
C ILE A 39 -7.11 8.96 28.89
N GLU A 40 -5.90 9.38 29.26
CA GLU A 40 -5.35 9.13 30.59
C GLU A 40 -6.12 9.87 31.69
N THR A 41 -6.51 11.12 31.42
CA THR A 41 -7.31 11.94 32.33
C THR A 41 -8.69 11.32 32.53
N SER A 42 -9.38 10.96 31.45
CA SER A 42 -10.69 10.32 31.48
C SER A 42 -10.66 8.98 32.22
N PHE A 43 -9.65 8.14 31.96
CA PHE A 43 -9.47 6.89 32.69
C PHE A 43 -9.22 7.10 34.19
N SER A 44 -8.43 8.10 34.54
CA SER A 44 -8.15 8.45 35.94
C SER A 44 -9.41 8.94 36.67
N GLN A 45 -10.24 9.73 36.01
CA GLN A 45 -11.54 10.16 36.55
C GLN A 45 -12.50 8.98 36.76
N TYR A 46 -12.55 8.06 35.80
CA TYR A 46 -13.32 6.81 35.91
C TYR A 46 -12.89 5.98 37.13
N LEU A 47 -11.59 5.81 37.36
CA LEU A 47 -11.08 5.08 38.54
C LEU A 47 -11.39 5.77 39.87
N GLN A 48 -11.47 7.10 39.88
CA GLN A 48 -11.81 7.89 41.07
C GLN A 48 -13.31 7.83 41.40
N GLY A 49 -14.14 7.16 40.59
CA GLY A 49 -15.58 7.13 40.78
C GLY A 49 -16.22 8.52 40.66
N LYS A 50 -15.54 9.47 39.99
CA LYS A 50 -16.12 10.77 39.65
C LYS A 50 -17.21 10.49 38.61
N GLU A 51 -18.44 10.43 39.09
CA GLU A 51 -19.61 10.17 38.26
C GLU A 51 -19.67 11.20 37.13
N ILE A 52 -19.77 10.68 35.91
CA ILE A 52 -20.24 11.47 34.79
C ILE A 52 -21.75 11.48 34.98
N THR A 53 -22.29 12.60 35.44
CA THR A 53 -23.74 12.80 35.48
C THR A 53 -24.23 12.87 34.04
N ILE A 54 -25.03 11.88 33.63
CA ILE A 54 -25.54 11.76 32.27
C ILE A 54 -26.99 12.24 32.28
N GLN A 55 -27.25 13.41 31.72
CA GLN A 55 -28.56 13.68 31.13
C GLN A 55 -28.47 13.37 29.63
N PRO A 56 -29.15 12.32 29.13
CA PRO A 56 -29.23 12.09 27.70
C PRO A 56 -30.15 13.17 27.11
N SER A 57 -29.58 14.19 26.48
CA SER A 57 -30.41 15.28 25.97
C SER A 57 -30.90 15.09 24.54
N ASN A 58 -30.32 14.23 23.69
CA ASN A 58 -30.70 14.18 22.27
C ASN A 58 -30.20 12.92 21.53
N ASP A 59 -30.75 11.71 21.75
CA ASP A 59 -30.50 10.45 20.98
C ASP A 59 -29.03 10.02 20.71
N LEU A 60 -28.04 10.77 21.21
CA LEU A 60 -26.61 10.62 20.99
C LEU A 60 -25.91 10.35 22.31
N ILE A 61 -24.83 9.58 22.25
CA ILE A 61 -23.98 9.32 23.41
C ILE A 61 -23.22 10.61 23.75
N PRO A 62 -23.31 11.15 24.98
CA PRO A 62 -22.55 12.33 25.36
C PRO A 62 -21.05 12.15 25.15
N LEU A 63 -20.36 13.22 24.71
CA LEU A 63 -18.93 13.18 24.41
C LEU A 63 -18.08 12.66 25.57
N SER A 64 -18.39 13.08 26.81
CA SER A 64 -17.72 12.63 28.03
C SER A 64 -17.89 11.13 28.26
N LEU A 65 -19.06 10.58 27.94
CA LEU A 65 -19.33 9.16 28.02
C LEU A 65 -18.56 8.39 26.95
N LEU A 66 -18.56 8.86 25.69
CA LEU A 66 -17.74 8.26 24.62
C LEU A 66 -16.26 8.22 25.01
N GLU A 67 -15.68 9.33 25.45
CA GLU A 67 -14.28 9.39 25.86
C GLU A 67 -13.99 8.38 26.98
N THR A 68 -14.88 8.31 27.97
CA THR A 68 -14.73 7.42 29.12
C THR A 68 -14.88 5.95 28.75
N THR A 69 -15.82 5.60 27.88
CA THR A 69 -15.96 4.22 27.39
C THR A 69 -14.75 3.80 26.58
N LEU A 70 -14.17 4.72 25.81
CA LEU A 70 -12.95 4.44 25.07
C LEU A 70 -11.81 4.18 26.05
N ALA A 71 -11.59 5.13 26.97
CA ALA A 71 -10.49 5.11 27.92
C ALA A 71 -10.54 3.87 28.84
N ALA A 72 -11.72 3.56 29.38
CA ALA A 72 -11.95 2.36 30.18
C ALA A 72 -11.62 1.10 29.38
N GLY A 73 -12.06 1.04 28.13
CA GLY A 73 -11.80 -0.13 27.33
C GLY A 73 -10.36 -0.24 26.81
N GLU A 74 -9.68 0.85 26.46
CA GLU A 74 -8.26 0.81 26.07
C GLU A 74 -7.37 0.40 27.25
N ASN A 75 -7.90 0.54 28.47
CA ASN A 75 -7.36 0.02 29.72
C ASN A 75 -8.06 -1.27 30.21
N MET A 76 -8.64 -2.08 29.31
CA MET A 76 -9.34 -3.33 29.69
C MET A 76 -8.44 -4.33 30.43
N ASN A 77 -7.12 -4.25 30.28
CA ASN A 77 -6.16 -5.04 31.05
C ASN A 77 -6.19 -4.70 32.56
N LYS A 78 -6.60 -3.47 32.92
CA LYS A 78 -6.65 -2.99 34.31
C LYS A 78 -8.00 -3.28 34.97
N ILE A 79 -9.09 -3.13 34.23
CA ILE A 79 -10.46 -3.16 34.78
C ILE A 79 -11.29 -4.36 34.28
N GLY A 80 -10.74 -5.18 33.40
CA GLY A 80 -11.45 -6.26 32.71
C GLY A 80 -12.23 -5.78 31.48
N PHE A 81 -12.60 -6.72 30.62
CA PHE A 81 -13.45 -6.46 29.45
C PHE A 81 -14.89 -6.88 29.72
N HIS A 82 -15.83 -6.01 29.37
CA HIS A 82 -17.27 -6.31 29.40
C HIS A 82 -17.87 -5.74 28.11
N SER A 83 -18.41 -6.59 27.23
CA SER A 83 -19.17 -6.15 26.06
C SER A 83 -20.64 -6.01 26.42
N GLY A 84 -21.28 -4.95 25.90
CA GLY A 84 -22.74 -4.86 25.86
C GLY A 84 -23.29 -5.65 24.67
N ALA A 85 -24.46 -6.25 24.84
CA ALA A 85 -25.27 -6.66 23.68
C ALA A 85 -25.65 -5.39 22.89
N GLN A 86 -25.75 -5.49 21.55
CA GLN A 86 -26.15 -4.37 20.67
C GLN A 86 -25.12 -3.23 20.49
N ILE A 87 -23.85 -3.43 20.85
CA ILE A 87 -22.83 -2.38 20.76
C ILE A 87 -22.66 -1.80 19.34
N PHE A 88 -22.76 -2.62 18.29
CA PHE A 88 -22.64 -2.13 16.91
C PHE A 88 -23.83 -1.26 16.52
N ALA A 89 -25.06 -1.68 16.84
CA ALA A 89 -26.26 -0.90 16.59
C ALA A 89 -26.23 0.47 17.29
N VAL A 90 -25.79 0.50 18.56
CA VAL A 90 -25.62 1.74 19.34
C VAL A 90 -24.59 2.67 18.71
N LEU A 91 -23.41 2.16 18.33
CA LEU A 91 -22.37 2.96 17.67
C LEU A 91 -22.83 3.47 16.31
N MET A 92 -23.51 2.64 15.51
CA MET A 92 -24.02 3.04 14.20
C MET A 92 -25.10 4.11 14.30
N SER A 93 -26.05 3.98 15.23
CA SER A 93 -27.04 5.02 15.50
C SER A 93 -26.38 6.34 15.91
N THR A 94 -25.34 6.27 16.75
CA THR A 94 -24.56 7.43 17.19
C THR A 94 -23.81 8.11 16.03
N ILE A 95 -23.19 7.32 15.14
CA ILE A 95 -22.49 7.84 13.96
C ILE A 95 -23.49 8.51 13.01
N ARG A 96 -24.63 7.86 12.73
CA ARG A 96 -25.67 8.43 11.86
C ARG A 96 -26.20 9.75 12.41
N GLY A 97 -26.57 9.79 13.69
CA GLY A 97 -27.06 11.01 14.30
C GLY A 97 -26.01 12.14 14.38
N TYR A 98 -24.72 11.80 14.46
CA TYR A 98 -23.64 12.80 14.32
C TYR A 98 -23.56 13.33 12.89
N VAL A 99 -23.52 12.45 11.88
CA VAL A 99 -23.43 12.83 10.47
C VAL A 99 -24.65 13.65 10.03
N ASP A 100 -25.84 13.33 10.53
CA ASP A 100 -27.08 14.07 10.25
C ASP A 100 -27.02 15.52 10.76
N ARG A 101 -26.32 15.76 11.88
CA ARG A 101 -26.16 17.10 12.49
C ARG A 101 -24.92 17.83 11.99
N HIS A 102 -23.86 17.08 11.65
CA HIS A 102 -22.56 17.55 11.20
C HIS A 102 -22.19 16.89 9.87
N PRO A 103 -22.87 17.27 8.76
CA PRO A 103 -22.52 16.77 7.45
C PRO A 103 -21.12 17.29 7.07
N GLY A 104 -20.23 16.38 6.67
CA GLY A 104 -18.86 16.73 6.30
C GLY A 104 -17.85 15.70 6.77
N ASP A 105 -16.67 16.17 7.16
CA ASP A 105 -15.55 15.32 7.60
C ASP A 105 -15.82 14.77 9.02
N MET A 106 -16.01 13.45 9.10
CA MET A 106 -16.22 12.69 10.34
C MET A 106 -15.06 12.86 11.34
N PHE A 107 -13.87 13.14 10.84
CA PHE A 107 -12.67 13.33 11.66
C PHE A 107 -12.39 14.81 11.96
N GLU A 108 -13.17 15.76 11.44
CA GLU A 108 -13.01 17.19 11.72
C GLU A 108 -13.08 17.48 13.22
N HIS A 109 -14.04 16.84 13.90
CA HIS A 109 -14.25 16.98 15.33
C HIS A 109 -13.91 15.71 16.10
N TYR A 110 -13.50 15.92 17.35
CA TYR A 110 -13.10 14.86 18.25
C TYR A 110 -14.21 13.81 18.49
N TYR A 111 -15.47 14.24 18.55
CA TYR A 111 -16.62 13.35 18.68
C TYR A 111 -16.66 12.28 17.58
N GLY A 112 -16.61 12.69 16.31
CA GLY A 112 -16.71 11.77 15.20
C GLY A 112 -15.51 10.81 15.13
N PHE A 113 -14.31 11.33 15.43
CA PHE A 113 -13.12 10.50 15.60
C PHE A 113 -13.30 9.42 16.69
N LEU A 114 -13.83 9.77 17.86
CA LEU A 114 -14.08 8.81 18.94
C LEU A 114 -15.07 7.72 18.49
N CYS A 115 -16.15 8.07 17.78
CA CYS A 115 -17.12 7.10 17.29
C CYS A 115 -16.47 6.06 16.37
N VAL A 116 -15.69 6.51 15.38
CA VAL A 116 -14.99 5.60 14.47
C VAL A 116 -13.94 4.77 15.20
N ARG A 117 -13.22 5.36 16.15
CA ARG A 117 -12.21 4.65 16.95
C ARG A 117 -12.81 3.55 17.82
N HIS A 118 -13.98 3.78 18.43
CA HIS A 118 -14.72 2.72 19.13
C HIS A 118 -15.10 1.60 18.18
N LEU A 119 -15.64 1.94 17.02
CA LEU A 119 -16.08 0.96 16.04
C LEU A 119 -14.92 0.07 15.58
N ILE A 120 -13.78 0.64 15.20
CA ILE A 120 -12.56 -0.10 14.83
C ILE A 120 -12.16 -1.07 15.94
N ARG A 121 -12.19 -0.60 17.19
CA ARG A 121 -11.81 -1.41 18.34
C ARG A 121 -12.77 -2.56 18.60
N MET A 122 -14.08 -2.30 18.49
CA MET A 122 -15.10 -3.35 18.65
C MET A 122 -14.99 -4.40 17.54
N VAL A 123 -14.65 -4.00 16.31
CA VAL A 123 -14.34 -4.95 15.23
C VAL A 123 -13.13 -5.82 15.58
N CYS A 124 -12.04 -5.24 16.07
CA CYS A 124 -10.85 -6.01 16.47
C CYS A 124 -11.16 -7.02 17.58
N ILE A 125 -11.90 -6.60 18.60
CA ILE A 125 -12.35 -7.48 19.69
C ILE A 125 -13.28 -8.57 19.16
N GLY A 126 -14.22 -8.22 18.28
CA GLY A 126 -15.15 -9.15 17.63
C GLY A 126 -14.41 -10.27 16.90
N ILE A 127 -13.38 -9.93 16.12
CA ILE A 127 -12.54 -10.92 15.40
C ILE A 127 -11.85 -11.87 16.37
N ILE A 128 -11.20 -11.34 17.41
CA ILE A 128 -10.49 -12.16 18.41
C ILE A 128 -11.47 -13.06 19.18
N ARG A 129 -12.65 -12.55 19.49
CA ARG A 129 -13.72 -13.29 20.18
C ARG A 129 -14.27 -14.41 19.31
N ARG A 130 -14.58 -14.13 18.03
CA ARG A 130 -15.11 -15.12 17.08
C ARG A 130 -14.09 -16.20 16.73
N HIS A 131 -12.80 -15.89 16.78
CA HIS A 131 -11.72 -16.87 16.69
C HIS A 131 -11.59 -17.74 17.96
N GLY A 132 -12.22 -17.36 19.07
CA GLY A 132 -12.15 -18.09 20.35
C GLY A 132 -10.88 -17.80 21.16
N SER A 133 -10.15 -16.73 20.84
CA SER A 133 -8.86 -16.40 21.47
C SER A 133 -8.93 -15.20 22.42
N LEU A 134 -10.10 -14.65 22.72
CA LEU A 134 -10.23 -13.44 23.55
C LEU A 134 -9.72 -13.67 24.98
N ASP A 135 -10.09 -14.77 25.63
CA ASP A 135 -9.61 -15.07 26.99
C ASP A 135 -8.09 -15.31 27.01
N THR A 136 -7.56 -15.98 26.00
CA THR A 136 -6.11 -16.17 25.82
C THR A 136 -5.40 -14.83 25.58
N PHE A 137 -6.00 -13.91 24.83
CA PHE A 137 -5.48 -12.57 24.62
C PHE A 137 -5.46 -11.78 25.93
N LEU A 138 -6.59 -11.74 26.65
CA LEU A 138 -6.74 -10.99 27.90
C LEU A 138 -5.81 -11.51 29.01
N SER A 139 -5.64 -12.83 29.12
CA SER A 139 -4.74 -13.45 30.11
C SER A 139 -3.26 -13.14 29.89
N LYS A 140 -2.86 -12.78 28.66
CA LYS A 140 -1.48 -12.35 28.33
C LYS A 140 -1.23 -10.87 28.62
N MET A 141 -2.28 -10.07 28.82
CA MET A 141 -2.15 -8.64 29.08
C MET A 141 -1.83 -8.38 30.55
N ARG A 142 -0.67 -7.77 30.80
CA ARG A 142 -0.30 -7.37 32.17
C ARG A 142 -0.99 -6.07 32.56
N ARG A 143 -1.32 -5.91 33.84
CA ARG A 143 -2.01 -4.70 34.36
C ARG A 143 -1.18 -3.43 34.25
N ASP A 144 0.15 -3.55 34.22
CA ASP A 144 1.10 -2.45 34.10
C ASP A 144 1.33 -1.99 32.66
N PHE A 145 0.78 -2.69 31.66
CA PHE A 145 0.90 -2.24 30.29
C PHE A 145 0.18 -0.90 30.08
N PRO A 146 0.84 0.07 29.41
CA PRO A 146 0.20 1.31 29.02
C PRO A 146 -0.89 1.02 27.97
N TRP A 147 -1.92 1.84 27.94
CA TRP A 147 -3.11 1.62 27.12
C TRP A 147 -2.76 1.58 25.62
N ASN A 148 -1.83 2.42 25.16
CA ASN A 148 -1.37 2.45 23.78
C ASN A 148 -0.76 1.10 23.35
N LYS A 149 0.04 0.47 24.22
CA LYS A 149 0.56 -0.88 23.99
C LYS A 149 -0.56 -1.93 23.94
N VAL A 150 -1.58 -1.82 24.80
CA VAL A 150 -2.75 -2.73 24.76
C VAL A 150 -3.49 -2.59 23.44
N THR A 151 -3.71 -1.36 22.96
CA THR A 151 -4.37 -1.12 21.66
C THR A 151 -3.56 -1.64 20.47
N ALA A 152 -2.23 -1.50 20.51
CA ALA A 152 -1.34 -2.05 19.49
C ALA A 152 -1.40 -3.59 19.46
N LEU A 153 -1.30 -4.24 20.63
CA LEU A 153 -1.39 -5.70 20.75
C LEU A 153 -2.76 -6.23 20.33
N LEU A 154 -3.84 -5.51 20.63
CA LEU A 154 -5.18 -5.85 20.17
C LEU A 154 -5.28 -5.82 18.65
N SER A 155 -4.75 -4.76 18.03
CA SER A 155 -4.69 -4.63 16.57
C SER A 155 -3.84 -5.71 15.94
N GLU A 156 -2.69 -6.05 16.52
CA GLU A 156 -1.79 -7.11 16.04
C GLU A 156 -2.46 -8.49 16.12
N ALA A 157 -3.10 -8.80 17.25
CA ALA A 157 -3.79 -10.07 17.43
C ALA A 157 -4.97 -10.27 16.46
N SER A 158 -5.80 -9.24 16.24
CA SER A 158 -6.90 -9.31 15.27
C SER A 158 -6.38 -9.42 13.83
N HIS A 159 -5.28 -8.72 13.53
CA HIS A 159 -4.59 -8.78 12.25
C HIS A 159 -4.04 -10.19 11.96
N ASP A 160 -3.33 -10.82 12.89
CA ASP A 160 -2.79 -12.17 12.70
C ASP A 160 -3.87 -13.20 12.39
N ILE A 161 -5.00 -13.10 13.08
CA ILE A 161 -6.17 -13.96 12.83
C ILE A 161 -6.70 -13.74 11.41
N MET A 162 -6.83 -12.49 10.98
CA MET A 162 -7.28 -12.18 9.63
C MET A 162 -6.29 -12.66 8.58
N HIS A 163 -5.00 -12.40 8.76
CA HIS A 163 -3.95 -12.85 7.86
C HIS A 163 -3.98 -14.38 7.68
N ASN A 164 -4.17 -15.13 8.78
CA ASN A 164 -4.29 -16.59 8.71
C ASN A 164 -5.56 -17.04 7.97
N SER A 165 -6.69 -16.34 8.18
CA SER A 165 -7.92 -16.58 7.41
C SER A 165 -7.70 -16.33 5.92
N LEU A 166 -6.87 -15.36 5.56
CA LEU A 166 -6.52 -15.05 4.19
C LEU A 166 -5.57 -16.02 3.54
N ALA A 167 -4.56 -16.47 4.27
CA ALA A 167 -3.64 -17.50 3.80
C ALA A 167 -4.38 -18.80 3.46
N ALA A 168 -5.49 -19.09 4.14
CA ALA A 168 -6.35 -20.24 3.85
C ALA A 168 -7.19 -20.08 2.56
N ASN A 169 -7.28 -18.88 1.98
CA ASN A 169 -8.06 -18.54 0.77
C ASN A 169 -9.49 -19.11 0.79
N ASN A 170 -10.16 -19.05 1.94
CA ASN A 170 -11.46 -19.66 2.19
C ASN A 170 -12.50 -18.60 2.54
N GLU A 171 -13.33 -18.23 1.56
CA GLU A 171 -14.38 -17.21 1.73
C GLU A 171 -15.39 -17.57 2.83
N ALA A 172 -15.84 -18.84 2.89
CA ALA A 172 -16.72 -19.31 3.96
C ALA A 172 -16.06 -19.25 5.34
N GLY A 173 -14.75 -19.51 5.40
CA GLY A 173 -13.95 -19.35 6.60
C GLY A 173 -13.92 -17.90 7.09
N THR A 174 -13.69 -16.95 6.18
CA THR A 174 -13.72 -15.51 6.47
C THR A 174 -15.08 -15.06 6.95
N LEU A 175 -16.18 -15.49 6.31
CA LEU A 175 -17.55 -15.17 6.76
C LEU A 175 -17.85 -15.68 8.18
N ARG A 176 -17.43 -16.91 8.47
CA ARG A 176 -17.61 -17.50 9.79
C ARG A 176 -16.83 -16.73 10.86
N LEU A 177 -15.61 -16.31 10.53
CA LEU A 177 -14.78 -15.46 11.39
C LEU A 177 -15.46 -14.11 11.66
N LEU A 178 -16.04 -13.49 10.64
CA LEU A 178 -16.81 -12.25 10.77
C LEU A 178 -18.16 -12.44 11.47
N GLY A 179 -18.56 -13.68 11.77
CA GLY A 179 -19.87 -13.97 12.36
C GLY A 179 -21.02 -13.51 11.48
N PHE A 180 -20.87 -13.65 10.17
CA PHE A 180 -21.86 -13.16 9.22
C PHE A 180 -23.15 -13.98 9.26
N SER A 181 -24.28 -13.30 9.36
CA SER A 181 -25.61 -13.88 9.30
C SER A 181 -26.25 -13.61 7.95
N GLN A 182 -26.55 -14.68 7.20
CA GLN A 182 -27.26 -14.57 5.92
C GLN A 182 -28.69 -14.01 6.08
N THR A 183 -29.34 -14.27 7.23
CA THR A 183 -30.70 -13.82 7.50
C THR A 183 -30.79 -12.32 7.71
N THR A 184 -29.85 -11.74 8.45
CA THR A 184 -29.83 -10.31 8.77
C THR A 184 -28.86 -9.52 7.88
N ARG A 185 -28.15 -10.21 6.97
CA ARG A 185 -27.11 -9.63 6.10
C ARG A 185 -26.10 -8.79 6.89
N SER A 186 -25.70 -9.28 8.07
CA SER A 186 -24.86 -8.52 9.00
C SER A 186 -23.65 -9.30 9.48
N ALA A 187 -22.52 -8.62 9.67
CA ALA A 187 -21.36 -9.15 10.37
C ALA A 187 -21.49 -8.92 11.88
N PHE A 188 -20.91 -9.79 12.72
CA PHE A 188 -21.02 -9.73 14.18
C PHE A 188 -22.49 -9.71 14.67
N ALA A 189 -23.35 -10.53 14.05
CA ALA A 189 -24.79 -10.54 14.31
C ALA A 189 -25.14 -10.73 15.81
N ASP A 190 -24.30 -11.46 16.56
CA ASP A 190 -24.48 -11.70 18.00
C ASP A 190 -24.39 -10.41 18.85
N ASP A 191 -23.81 -9.33 18.32
CA ASP A 191 -23.55 -8.05 19.00
C ASP A 191 -24.39 -6.88 18.45
N GLY A 192 -25.52 -7.19 17.81
CA GLY A 192 -26.38 -6.21 17.13
C GLY A 192 -26.04 -6.00 15.65
N GLY A 193 -24.91 -6.54 15.18
CA GLY A 193 -24.56 -6.61 13.77
C GLY A 193 -24.13 -5.29 13.13
N LEU A 194 -23.28 -5.41 12.10
CA LEU A 194 -23.06 -4.37 11.08
C LEU A 194 -23.70 -4.84 9.80
N THR A 195 -24.81 -4.23 9.39
CA THR A 195 -25.53 -4.63 8.18
C THR A 195 -24.80 -4.14 6.93
N THR A 196 -25.19 -4.64 5.76
CA THR A 196 -24.63 -4.16 4.49
C THR A 196 -24.89 -2.67 4.24
N GLU A 197 -26.04 -2.16 4.67
CA GLU A 197 -26.39 -0.74 4.58
C GLU A 197 -25.51 0.11 5.51
N ASP A 198 -25.12 -0.43 6.66
CA ASP A 198 -24.14 0.22 7.54
C ASP A 198 -22.76 0.26 6.90
N ILE A 199 -22.34 -0.81 6.21
CA ILE A 199 -21.05 -0.86 5.53
C ILE A 199 -20.98 0.16 4.40
N GLU A 200 -22.02 0.25 3.57
CA GLU A 200 -22.10 1.26 2.50
C GLU A 200 -22.03 2.68 3.08
N PHE A 201 -22.83 2.95 4.11
CA PHE A 201 -22.81 4.23 4.81
C PHE A 201 -21.43 4.55 5.40
N LEU A 202 -20.78 3.60 6.07
CA LEU A 202 -19.44 3.78 6.64
C LEU A 202 -18.38 4.05 5.57
N ILE A 203 -18.45 3.37 4.43
CA ILE A 203 -17.51 3.63 3.32
C ILE A 203 -17.67 5.06 2.83
N ASN A 204 -18.91 5.53 2.63
CA ASN A 204 -19.18 6.89 2.20
C ASN A 204 -18.68 7.93 3.23
N VAL A 205 -18.99 7.73 4.51
CA VAL A 205 -18.55 8.64 5.59
C VAL A 205 -17.02 8.72 5.69
N LEU A 206 -16.33 7.56 5.63
CA LEU A 206 -14.86 7.53 5.66
C LEU A 206 -14.24 8.13 4.40
N TRP A 207 -14.89 7.93 3.24
CA TRP A 207 -14.46 8.50 1.97
C TRP A 207 -14.57 10.02 1.96
N GLU A 208 -15.66 10.61 2.46
CA GLU A 208 -15.76 12.06 2.62
C GLU A 208 -14.69 12.60 3.58
N SER A 209 -14.29 11.79 4.56
CA SER A 209 -13.28 12.12 5.58
C SER A 209 -11.84 11.73 5.18
N ARG A 210 -11.62 11.35 3.92
CA ARG A 210 -10.35 10.70 3.47
C ARG A 210 -9.10 11.55 3.63
N LYS A 211 -9.21 12.89 3.61
CA LYS A 211 -8.09 13.83 3.83
C LYS A 211 -7.45 13.62 5.21
N SER A 212 -8.25 13.27 6.21
CA SER A 212 -7.83 13.16 7.61
C SER A 212 -7.18 11.81 7.96
N ILE A 213 -7.36 10.77 7.12
CA ILE A 213 -6.84 9.42 7.38
C ILE A 213 -5.31 9.39 7.46
N LEU A 214 -4.63 10.04 6.51
CA LEU A 214 -3.18 9.99 6.45
C LEU A 214 -2.52 10.71 7.66
N PRO A 215 -2.92 11.95 8.02
CA PRO A 215 -2.47 12.59 9.27
C PRO A 215 -2.73 11.76 10.53
N LEU A 216 -3.95 11.20 10.67
CA LEU A 216 -4.30 10.36 11.82
C LEU A 216 -3.45 9.09 11.90
N ARG A 217 -3.18 8.45 10.76
CA ARG A 217 -2.30 7.27 10.69
C ARG A 217 -0.86 7.63 11.05
N PHE A 218 -0.33 8.77 10.61
CA PHE A 218 1.02 9.20 11.00
C PHE A 218 1.16 9.43 12.51
N LYS A 219 0.11 9.95 13.17
CA LYS A 219 0.06 10.07 14.63
C LYS A 219 -0.23 8.77 15.38
N GLY A 220 -0.45 7.65 14.69
CA GLY A 220 -0.79 6.38 15.33
C GLY A 220 -2.19 6.35 15.98
N LEU A 221 -3.10 7.22 15.56
CA LEU A 221 -4.41 7.40 16.20
C LEU A 221 -5.51 6.48 15.65
N LEU A 222 -5.18 5.60 14.71
CA LEU A 222 -6.12 4.64 14.11
C LEU A 222 -5.60 3.20 14.20
N PRO A 223 -5.24 2.67 15.39
CA PRO A 223 -4.84 1.26 15.53
C PRO A 223 -6.01 0.35 15.17
N GLY A 224 -5.76 -0.72 14.42
CA GLY A 224 -6.80 -1.64 13.94
C GLY A 224 -7.53 -1.19 12.68
N PHE A 225 -7.26 0.00 12.14
CA PHE A 225 -7.93 0.47 10.93
C PHE A 225 -7.72 -0.43 9.70
N PRO A 226 -6.55 -1.04 9.44
CA PRO A 226 -6.39 -2.02 8.37
C PRO A 226 -7.34 -3.21 8.46
N VAL A 227 -7.58 -3.70 9.68
CA VAL A 227 -8.52 -4.78 9.98
C VAL A 227 -9.97 -4.34 9.70
N PHE A 228 -10.28 -3.09 10.02
CA PHE A 228 -11.58 -2.50 9.70
C PHE A 228 -11.78 -2.33 8.18
N LEU A 229 -10.80 -1.80 7.43
CA LEU A 229 -10.87 -1.70 5.97
C LEU A 229 -11.00 -3.07 5.29
N PHE A 230 -10.35 -4.09 5.85
CA PHE A 230 -10.53 -5.47 5.41
C PHE A 230 -11.97 -5.96 5.59
N LEU A 231 -12.61 -5.68 6.74
CA LEU A 231 -14.02 -5.98 6.97
C LEU A 231 -14.91 -5.29 5.92
N LEU A 232 -14.73 -3.98 5.72
CA LEU A 232 -15.50 -3.20 4.76
C LEU A 232 -15.40 -3.82 3.35
N TYR A 233 -14.17 -4.11 2.89
CA TYR A 233 -13.95 -4.76 1.60
C TYR A 233 -14.70 -6.10 1.48
N ASN A 234 -14.59 -6.99 2.46
CA ASN A 234 -15.19 -8.32 2.35
C ASN A 234 -16.71 -8.25 2.31
N LEU A 235 -17.34 -7.32 3.03
CA LEU A 235 -18.79 -7.19 3.03
C LEU A 235 -19.32 -6.56 1.73
N THR A 236 -18.49 -5.82 0.98
CA THR A 236 -18.84 -5.32 -0.37
C THR A 236 -18.79 -6.38 -1.48
N ARG A 237 -18.23 -7.57 -1.22
CA ARG A 237 -18.05 -8.61 -2.25
C ARG A 237 -19.33 -9.37 -2.58
N TYR A 238 -20.31 -9.38 -1.70
CA TYR A 238 -21.45 -10.27 -1.80
C TYR A 238 -22.44 -9.79 -2.89
N PRO A 239 -22.71 -10.64 -3.91
CA PRO A 239 -23.26 -10.23 -5.20
C PRO A 239 -24.74 -9.81 -5.21
N ASP A 240 -25.51 -10.14 -4.18
CA ASP A 240 -26.96 -9.84 -4.11
C ASP A 240 -27.27 -8.55 -3.33
N LEU A 241 -26.27 -7.70 -3.08
CA LEU A 241 -26.34 -6.65 -2.06
C LEU A 241 -26.13 -5.22 -2.58
N LEU A 242 -25.55 -5.02 -3.77
CA LEU A 242 -25.34 -3.68 -4.35
C LEU A 242 -25.53 -3.76 -5.87
N GLU A 243 -26.72 -3.37 -6.35
CA GLU A 243 -27.11 -3.46 -7.78
C GLU A 243 -26.49 -2.36 -8.66
N LEU A 244 -25.95 -1.28 -8.10
CA LEU A 244 -25.29 -0.22 -8.85
C LEU A 244 -24.01 0.23 -8.14
N GLU A 245 -22.89 0.17 -8.86
CA GLU A 245 -21.57 0.72 -8.48
C GLU A 245 -21.01 0.27 -7.12
N ARG A 246 -20.37 -0.91 -7.10
CA ARG A 246 -19.66 -1.37 -5.90
C ARG A 246 -18.60 -0.34 -5.47
N PRO A 247 -18.55 0.10 -4.19
CA PRO A 247 -17.71 1.22 -3.73
C PRO A 247 -16.23 0.82 -3.55
N TRP A 248 -15.75 -0.14 -4.34
CA TRP A 248 -14.41 -0.69 -4.26
C TRP A 248 -13.32 0.35 -4.49
N LEU A 249 -13.59 1.35 -5.33
CA LEU A 249 -12.64 2.42 -5.60
C LEU A 249 -12.46 3.35 -4.39
N MET A 250 -13.55 3.64 -3.67
CA MET A 250 -13.47 4.37 -2.39
C MET A 250 -12.68 3.55 -1.37
N VAL A 251 -13.00 2.26 -1.22
CA VAL A 251 -12.24 1.36 -0.33
C VAL A 251 -10.77 1.29 -0.73
N GLN A 252 -10.45 1.26 -2.02
CA GLN A 252 -9.08 1.23 -2.52
C GLN A 252 -8.31 2.48 -2.09
N ASP A 253 -8.89 3.68 -2.24
CA ASP A 253 -8.23 4.91 -1.77
C ASP A 253 -7.99 4.89 -0.26
N LEU A 254 -8.99 4.49 0.54
CA LEU A 254 -8.85 4.36 1.99
C LEU A 254 -7.71 3.39 2.36
N VAL A 255 -7.62 2.26 1.64
CA VAL A 255 -6.55 1.27 1.78
C VAL A 255 -5.19 1.85 1.41
N GLN A 256 -5.09 2.59 0.31
CA GLN A 256 -3.82 3.19 -0.13
C GLN A 256 -3.33 4.28 0.82
N ARG A 257 -4.23 5.15 1.30
CA ARG A 257 -3.91 6.14 2.34
C ARG A 257 -3.44 5.46 3.63
N CYS A 258 -4.11 4.38 4.03
CA CYS A 258 -3.69 3.60 5.19
C CYS A 258 -2.31 2.95 4.97
N TYR A 259 -2.02 2.46 3.76
CA TYR A 259 -0.74 1.84 3.40
C TYR A 259 0.42 2.84 3.46
N LEU A 260 0.18 4.07 3.01
CA LEU A 260 1.13 5.19 3.03
C LEU A 260 1.44 5.72 4.43
N GLY A 261 0.48 5.63 5.35
CA GLY A 261 0.66 6.07 6.74
C GLY A 261 1.69 5.23 7.51
N ASN A 262 1.78 5.49 8.83
CA ASN A 262 2.64 4.73 9.75
C ASN A 262 2.07 3.32 9.99
N SER A 263 2.22 2.45 8.98
CA SER A 263 1.76 1.06 8.99
C SER A 263 2.92 0.11 9.22
N SER A 264 2.71 -0.85 10.11
CA SER A 264 3.64 -1.94 10.36
C SER A 264 3.79 -2.85 9.14
N THR A 265 4.82 -3.70 9.17
CA THR A 265 5.04 -4.75 8.16
C THR A 265 3.81 -5.66 8.02
N TYR A 266 3.22 -6.03 9.14
CA TYR A 266 2.03 -6.89 9.18
C TYR A 266 0.85 -6.19 8.51
N GLU A 267 0.48 -4.99 8.96
CA GLU A 267 -0.64 -4.23 8.41
C GLU A 267 -0.53 -4.03 6.89
N ARG A 268 0.67 -3.75 6.38
CA ARG A 268 0.91 -3.59 4.94
C ARG A 268 0.61 -4.87 4.14
N ASN A 269 0.77 -6.07 4.71
CA ASN A 269 0.43 -7.31 4.00
C ASN A 269 -1.08 -7.45 3.76
N ILE A 270 -1.92 -7.15 4.76
CA ILE A 270 -3.39 -7.18 4.57
C ILE A 270 -3.83 -6.08 3.61
N LEU A 271 -3.34 -4.85 3.77
CA LEU A 271 -3.67 -3.73 2.89
C LEU A 271 -3.27 -4.01 1.43
N ARG A 272 -2.06 -4.57 1.21
CA ARG A 272 -1.64 -5.07 -0.11
C ARG A 272 -2.65 -6.05 -0.67
N GLN A 273 -3.03 -7.05 0.11
CA GLN A 273 -3.91 -8.10 -0.35
C GLN A 273 -5.30 -7.56 -0.74
N VAL A 274 -5.85 -6.65 0.05
CA VAL A 274 -7.11 -5.94 -0.27
C VAL A 274 -6.96 -5.13 -1.55
N SER A 275 -5.89 -4.33 -1.69
CA SER A 275 -5.64 -3.57 -2.90
C SER A 275 -5.53 -4.46 -4.14
N ARG A 276 -4.87 -5.61 -4.02
CA ARG A 276 -4.73 -6.56 -5.13
C ARG A 276 -6.07 -7.15 -5.53
N TRP A 277 -6.90 -7.60 -4.59
CA TRP A 277 -8.20 -8.15 -4.96
C TRP A 277 -9.13 -7.11 -5.58
N ILE A 278 -9.11 -5.87 -5.08
CA ILE A 278 -9.85 -4.78 -5.72
C ILE A 278 -9.34 -4.59 -7.15
N HIS A 279 -8.03 -4.54 -7.34
CA HIS A 279 -7.43 -4.42 -8.67
C HIS A 279 -7.83 -5.57 -9.61
N ASP A 280 -7.73 -6.81 -9.15
CA ASP A 280 -8.11 -8.00 -9.93
C ASP A 280 -9.61 -7.97 -10.31
N LYS A 281 -10.48 -7.42 -9.45
CA LYS A 281 -11.91 -7.28 -9.73
C LYS A 281 -12.23 -6.14 -10.69
N VAL A 282 -11.60 -4.99 -10.50
CA VAL A 282 -11.85 -3.77 -11.27
C VAL A 282 -11.21 -3.87 -12.66
N SER A 283 -9.98 -4.37 -12.75
CA SER A 283 -9.21 -4.43 -14.00
C SER A 283 -9.23 -5.80 -14.67
N GLY A 284 -9.33 -6.90 -13.91
CA GLY A 284 -9.21 -8.26 -14.44
C GLY A 284 -10.47 -8.85 -15.09
N GLN A 285 -11.67 -8.41 -14.71
CA GLN A 285 -12.92 -8.94 -15.28
C GLN A 285 -13.40 -8.23 -16.54
N TYR A 286 -12.98 -7.00 -16.78
CA TYR A 286 -13.60 -6.16 -17.80
C TYR A 286 -12.63 -5.62 -18.86
N GLY A 287 -11.31 -5.79 -18.72
CA GLY A 287 -10.33 -5.27 -19.69
C GLY A 287 -10.34 -3.73 -19.83
N PHE A 288 -11.22 -3.05 -19.08
CA PHE A 288 -11.32 -1.61 -19.04
C PHE A 288 -10.42 -1.09 -17.93
N VAL A 289 -9.62 -0.10 -18.31
CA VAL A 289 -9.08 0.88 -17.39
C VAL A 289 -10.29 1.60 -16.80
N VAL A 290 -10.78 1.16 -15.64
CA VAL A 290 -11.86 1.87 -14.94
C VAL A 290 -11.38 3.29 -14.74
N GLN A 291 -12.03 4.23 -15.45
CA GLN A 291 -11.81 5.64 -15.26
C GLN A 291 -12.36 5.96 -13.88
N LEU A 292 -11.44 5.98 -12.92
CA LEU A 292 -11.67 6.55 -11.62
C LEU A 292 -12.08 8.00 -11.83
N ASP A 293 -13.36 8.33 -11.62
CA ASP A 293 -13.80 9.73 -11.40
C ASP A 293 -13.30 10.20 -10.03
N TYR A 294 -11.98 10.21 -9.91
CA TYR A 294 -11.26 10.48 -8.68
C TYR A 294 -10.75 11.91 -8.76
N ALA A 295 -11.20 12.73 -7.82
CA ALA A 295 -10.61 14.01 -7.51
C ALA A 295 -10.09 14.00 -6.07
N PRO A 296 -8.86 14.52 -5.83
CA PRO A 296 -8.43 14.78 -4.45
C PRO A 296 -9.39 15.77 -3.80
N VAL A 297 -9.50 15.73 -2.47
CA VAL A 297 -10.37 16.65 -1.71
C VAL A 297 -10.00 18.09 -2.05
N ASP A 298 -8.71 18.40 -1.96
CA ASP A 298 -8.11 19.66 -2.35
C ASP A 298 -6.63 19.45 -2.72
N ASP A 299 -5.94 20.54 -3.05
CA ASP A 299 -4.54 20.47 -3.48
C ASP A 299 -3.57 20.15 -2.32
N GLU A 300 -3.96 20.39 -1.07
CA GLU A 300 -3.17 20.02 0.10
C GLU A 300 -3.25 18.52 0.37
N ASP A 301 -4.45 17.94 0.25
CA ASP A 301 -4.68 16.51 0.31
C ASP A 301 -3.81 15.76 -0.70
N ALA A 302 -3.84 16.19 -1.96
CA ALA A 302 -3.01 15.59 -3.00
C ALA A 302 -1.51 15.72 -2.71
N ARG A 303 -1.07 16.89 -2.20
CA ARG A 303 0.33 17.11 -1.81
C ARG A 303 0.75 16.19 -0.68
N ALA A 304 -0.08 16.03 0.35
CA ALA A 304 0.20 15.14 1.47
C ALA A 304 0.33 13.69 1.02
N VAL A 305 -0.56 13.24 0.13
CA VAL A 305 -0.54 11.90 -0.45
C VAL A 305 0.71 11.66 -1.31
N VAL A 306 1.03 12.57 -2.23
CA VAL A 306 2.21 12.43 -3.10
C VAL A 306 3.51 12.47 -2.30
N ASN A 307 3.59 13.32 -1.27
CA ASN A 307 4.77 13.35 -0.40
C ASN A 307 4.92 12.02 0.34
N ALA A 308 3.86 11.49 0.97
CA ALA A 308 3.92 10.20 1.65
C ALA A 308 4.26 9.04 0.69
N TYR A 309 3.74 9.06 -0.54
CA TYR A 309 4.11 8.11 -1.60
C TYR A 309 5.59 8.20 -1.97
N SER A 310 6.08 9.41 -2.16
CA SER A 310 7.46 9.66 -2.53
C SER A 310 8.42 9.27 -1.41
N ASP A 311 8.10 9.62 -0.16
CA ASP A 311 8.91 9.27 1.02
C ASP A 311 9.01 7.75 1.22
N LEU A 312 7.92 7.01 0.91
CA LEU A 312 7.92 5.56 1.03
C LEU A 312 8.80 4.86 -0.02
N LEU A 313 8.92 5.44 -1.22
CA LEU A 313 9.56 4.83 -2.39
C LEU A 313 10.94 5.40 -2.73
N THR A 314 11.28 6.59 -2.22
CA THR A 314 12.57 7.23 -2.48
C THR A 314 13.66 6.54 -1.67
N PRO A 315 14.82 6.19 -2.27
CA PRO A 315 15.92 5.58 -1.54
C PRO A 315 16.48 6.44 -0.39
N PRO A 316 17.01 5.81 0.68
CA PRO A 316 17.10 4.37 0.87
C PRO A 316 15.74 3.77 1.28
N ILE A 317 15.19 2.87 0.47
CA ILE A 317 13.99 2.12 0.84
C ILE A 317 14.41 1.22 2.01
N PRO A 318 13.77 1.32 3.19
CA PRO A 318 14.11 0.49 4.33
C PRO A 318 14.08 -0.99 3.92
N LEU A 319 15.15 -1.73 4.18
CA LEU A 319 15.25 -3.15 3.79
C LEU A 319 14.13 -4.00 4.43
N SER A 320 13.55 -3.55 5.54
CA SER A 320 12.36 -4.17 6.14
C SER A 320 11.12 -4.11 5.24
N LEU A 321 11.03 -3.12 4.35
CA LEU A 321 9.94 -2.97 3.38
C LEU A 321 10.17 -3.80 2.11
N ALA A 322 11.42 -4.18 1.84
CA ALA A 322 11.81 -4.88 0.63
C ALA A 322 11.00 -6.18 0.34
N PRO A 323 10.66 -7.03 1.35
CA PRO A 323 9.86 -8.24 1.14
C PRO A 323 8.36 -7.98 0.97
N ILE A 324 7.87 -6.81 1.39
CA ILE A 324 6.43 -6.51 1.53
C ILE A 324 5.95 -5.62 0.38
N MET A 325 6.76 -4.61 0.05
CA MET A 325 6.59 -3.78 -1.12
C MET A 325 6.92 -4.62 -2.35
N LEU A 326 5.89 -5.24 -2.90
CA LEU A 326 5.96 -5.98 -4.14
C LEU A 326 5.55 -5.06 -5.31
N LEU A 327 5.76 -5.52 -6.53
CA LEU A 327 5.42 -4.79 -7.73
C LEU A 327 3.90 -4.61 -7.89
N ASP A 328 3.09 -5.56 -7.43
CA ASP A 328 1.63 -5.48 -7.51
C ASP A 328 1.06 -4.23 -6.80
N VAL A 329 1.44 -3.98 -5.55
CA VAL A 329 1.02 -2.78 -4.80
C VAL A 329 1.68 -1.51 -5.33
N SER A 330 2.93 -1.59 -5.79
CA SER A 330 3.62 -0.43 -6.38
C SER A 330 2.88 0.06 -7.64
N THR A 331 2.39 -0.87 -8.45
CA THR A 331 1.57 -0.61 -9.63
C THR A 331 0.22 0.01 -9.26
N THR A 332 -0.52 -0.58 -8.31
CA THR A 332 -1.84 -0.04 -7.93
C THR A 332 -1.73 1.35 -7.30
N MET A 333 -0.70 1.59 -6.48
CA MET A 333 -0.39 2.90 -5.92
C MET A 333 -0.06 3.92 -7.00
N PHE A 334 0.85 3.58 -7.91
CA PHE A 334 1.28 4.53 -8.95
C PHE A 334 0.14 4.93 -9.88
N ARG A 335 -0.72 3.97 -10.28
CA ARG A 335 -1.93 4.27 -11.05
C ARG A 335 -2.85 5.22 -10.29
N TRP A 336 -3.12 4.95 -9.01
CA TRP A 336 -3.93 5.82 -8.15
C TRP A 336 -3.36 7.24 -8.05
N ILE A 337 -2.06 7.39 -7.77
CA ILE A 337 -1.37 8.70 -7.76
C ILE A 337 -1.47 9.38 -9.13
N SER A 338 -1.25 8.65 -10.21
CA SER A 338 -1.32 9.20 -11.57
C SER A 338 -2.72 9.71 -11.91
N TYR A 339 -3.77 9.01 -11.48
CA TYR A 339 -5.15 9.49 -11.61
C TYR A 339 -5.40 10.75 -10.79
N MET A 340 -5.00 10.76 -9.52
CA MET A 340 -5.11 11.95 -8.67
C MET A 340 -4.49 13.20 -9.32
N LEU A 341 -3.36 13.04 -10.01
CA LEU A 341 -2.65 14.14 -10.65
C LEU A 341 -3.17 14.53 -12.03
N THR A 342 -3.79 13.60 -12.77
CA THR A 342 -4.13 13.81 -14.19
C THR A 342 -5.63 13.77 -14.51
N ASN A 343 -6.47 13.36 -13.57
CA ASN A 343 -7.92 13.27 -13.78
C ASN A 343 -8.73 14.52 -13.43
N PRO A 344 -8.39 15.36 -12.43
CA PRO A 344 -9.24 16.49 -12.07
C PRO A 344 -9.57 17.36 -13.29
N GLN A 345 -10.87 17.56 -13.55
CA GLN A 345 -11.38 18.45 -14.60
C GLN A 345 -12.13 19.62 -13.96
N PRO A 346 -11.74 20.88 -14.22
CA PRO A 346 -10.58 21.29 -15.02
C PRO A 346 -9.26 20.90 -14.36
N ARG A 347 -8.24 20.70 -15.21
CA ARG A 347 -6.87 20.37 -14.78
C ARG A 347 -6.35 21.39 -13.77
N ARG A 348 -5.73 20.92 -12.70
CA ARG A 348 -5.22 21.75 -11.61
C ARG A 348 -3.70 21.94 -11.71
N PRO A 349 -3.19 23.14 -12.08
CA PRO A 349 -1.75 23.36 -12.27
C PRO A 349 -0.89 23.10 -11.02
N ALA A 350 -1.46 23.29 -9.83
CA ALA A 350 -0.76 22.99 -8.58
C ALA A 350 -0.41 21.49 -8.43
N LEU A 351 -1.25 20.61 -8.98
CA LEU A 351 -1.04 19.17 -8.96
C LEU A 351 -0.03 18.72 -10.01
N ASP A 352 -0.02 19.35 -11.19
CA ASP A 352 0.96 19.04 -12.24
C ASP A 352 2.40 19.18 -11.75
N LYS A 353 2.67 20.15 -10.86
CA LYS A 353 3.99 20.37 -10.25
C LYS A 353 4.46 19.20 -9.37
N LEU A 354 3.54 18.36 -8.87
CA LEU A 354 3.85 17.19 -8.07
C LEU A 354 4.23 15.98 -8.93
N ALA A 355 3.86 15.99 -10.20
CA ALA A 355 3.97 14.83 -11.05
C ALA A 355 5.42 14.42 -11.39
N PRO A 356 6.39 15.32 -11.61
CA PRO A 356 7.80 14.94 -11.70
C PRO A 356 8.31 14.22 -10.44
N ILE A 357 7.83 14.63 -9.26
CA ILE A 357 8.23 14.03 -7.96
C ILE A 357 7.67 12.61 -7.85
N ALA A 358 6.38 12.43 -8.11
CA ALA A 358 5.73 11.12 -8.10
C ALA A 358 6.36 10.16 -9.14
N SER A 359 6.60 10.62 -10.36
CA SER A 359 7.25 9.80 -11.40
C SER A 359 8.68 9.41 -11.02
N LYS A 360 9.44 10.32 -10.39
CA LYS A 360 10.79 10.01 -9.91
C LYS A 360 10.77 8.82 -8.93
N ALA A 361 9.90 8.88 -7.92
CA ALA A 361 9.76 7.83 -6.91
C ALA A 361 9.37 6.48 -7.55
N ALA A 362 8.48 6.50 -8.55
CA ALA A 362 8.11 5.30 -9.30
C ALA A 362 9.29 4.69 -10.09
N PHE A 363 10.10 5.53 -10.75
CA PHE A 363 11.30 5.08 -11.45
C PHE A 363 12.38 4.55 -10.50
N GLU A 364 12.61 5.20 -9.36
CA GLU A 364 13.54 4.71 -8.34
C GLU A 364 13.09 3.35 -7.77
N ARG A 365 11.78 3.16 -7.61
CA ARG A 365 11.20 1.88 -7.23
C ARG A 365 11.42 0.80 -8.29
N LEU A 366 11.22 1.12 -9.57
CA LEU A 366 11.49 0.22 -10.69
C LEU A 366 12.99 -0.15 -10.74
N TRP A 367 13.88 0.82 -10.49
CA TRP A 367 15.31 0.60 -10.38
C TRP A 367 15.65 -0.48 -9.35
N LEU A 368 15.10 -0.35 -8.14
CA LEU A 368 15.33 -1.32 -7.06
C LEU A 368 14.90 -2.74 -7.46
N GLU A 369 13.84 -2.89 -8.25
CA GLU A 369 13.37 -4.20 -8.68
C GLU A 369 14.29 -4.85 -9.71
N ILE A 370 14.84 -4.05 -10.62
CA ILE A 370 15.82 -4.51 -11.61
C ILE A 370 17.15 -4.86 -10.95
N ASP A 371 17.63 -4.05 -10.01
CA ASP A 371 18.91 -4.31 -9.33
C ASP A 371 18.88 -5.63 -8.53
N ARG A 372 17.71 -6.09 -8.06
CA ARG A 372 17.55 -7.40 -7.40
C ARG A 372 17.76 -8.60 -8.32
N GLU A 373 17.69 -8.41 -9.64
CA GLU A 373 18.01 -9.48 -10.60
C GLU A 373 19.50 -9.88 -10.54
N TRP A 374 20.36 -9.00 -9.99
CA TRP A 374 21.76 -9.35 -9.74
C TRP A 374 21.96 -10.37 -8.61
N ASP A 375 21.05 -10.41 -7.64
CA ASP A 375 21.11 -11.38 -6.53
C ASP A 375 20.61 -12.78 -6.96
N GLY A 376 20.05 -12.89 -8.17
CA GLY A 376 19.58 -14.14 -8.77
C GLY A 376 18.53 -13.91 -9.85
N PRO A 377 18.31 -14.90 -10.75
CA PRO A 377 17.35 -14.77 -11.83
C PRO A 377 15.94 -14.49 -11.30
N MET A 378 15.33 -13.41 -11.81
CA MET A 378 13.98 -13.02 -11.41
C MET A 378 12.96 -14.06 -11.90
N ALA A 379 12.07 -14.51 -11.00
CA ALA A 379 10.98 -15.42 -11.36
C ALA A 379 10.08 -14.83 -12.46
N ASN A 380 9.56 -15.65 -13.38
CA ASN A 380 8.80 -15.18 -14.56
C ASN A 380 7.63 -14.27 -14.20
N ASN A 381 6.84 -14.65 -13.19
CA ASN A 381 5.71 -13.85 -12.72
C ASN A 381 6.15 -12.43 -12.29
N ARG A 382 7.30 -12.32 -11.62
CA ARG A 382 7.86 -11.05 -11.17
C ARG A 382 8.40 -10.22 -12.34
N ARG A 383 8.98 -10.86 -13.36
CA ARG A 383 9.39 -10.18 -14.60
C ARG A 383 8.20 -9.56 -15.33
N GLY A 384 7.10 -10.32 -15.47
CA GLY A 384 5.84 -9.80 -16.00
C GLY A 384 5.33 -8.57 -15.25
N PHE A 385 5.34 -8.60 -13.90
CA PHE A 385 4.97 -7.43 -13.10
C PHE A 385 5.92 -6.24 -13.29
N THR A 386 7.23 -6.46 -13.38
CA THR A 386 8.23 -5.39 -13.63
C THR A 386 7.96 -4.70 -14.97
N ARG A 387 7.68 -5.48 -16.01
CA ARG A 387 7.32 -4.98 -17.34
C ARG A 387 6.04 -4.15 -17.29
N THR A 388 4.97 -4.67 -16.69
CA THR A 388 3.70 -3.94 -16.55
C THR A 388 3.88 -2.64 -15.78
N TYR A 389 4.65 -2.67 -14.68
CA TYR A 389 4.93 -1.47 -13.91
C TYR A 389 5.71 -0.43 -14.72
N ALA A 390 6.73 -0.86 -15.48
CA ALA A 390 7.45 0.02 -16.39
C ALA A 390 6.52 0.65 -17.44
N MET A 391 5.64 -0.13 -18.08
CA MET A 391 4.68 0.39 -19.07
C MET A 391 3.76 1.46 -18.49
N ASP A 392 3.23 1.24 -17.28
CA ASP A 392 2.38 2.22 -16.62
C ASP A 392 3.13 3.54 -16.39
N ILE A 393 4.37 3.47 -15.89
CA ILE A 393 5.21 4.64 -15.66
C ILE A 393 5.45 5.39 -16.97
N LEU A 394 5.88 4.70 -18.03
CA LEU A 394 6.14 5.31 -19.34
C LEU A 394 4.89 5.96 -19.91
N THR A 395 3.74 5.28 -19.84
CA THR A 395 2.46 5.78 -20.35
C THR A 395 2.03 7.05 -19.63
N HIS A 396 2.08 7.06 -18.29
CA HIS A 396 1.64 8.21 -17.50
C HIS A 396 2.59 9.41 -17.65
N VAL A 397 3.90 9.19 -17.64
CA VAL A 397 4.89 10.25 -17.88
C VAL A 397 4.70 10.85 -19.28
N THR A 398 4.46 10.02 -20.29
CA THR A 398 4.19 10.48 -21.66
C THR A 398 2.93 11.33 -21.74
N ARG A 399 1.81 10.82 -21.23
CA ARG A 399 0.53 11.54 -21.23
C ARG A 399 0.66 12.88 -20.52
N LEU A 400 1.31 12.91 -19.35
CA LEU A 400 1.48 14.12 -18.57
C LEU A 400 2.32 15.17 -19.31
N TYR A 401 3.46 14.76 -19.88
CA TYR A 401 4.39 15.65 -20.58
C TYR A 401 3.71 16.35 -21.77
N PHE A 402 2.89 15.62 -22.53
CA PHE A 402 2.19 16.20 -23.69
C PHE A 402 0.92 16.97 -23.34
N ALA A 403 0.30 16.68 -22.20
CA ALA A 403 -0.95 17.31 -21.83
C ALA A 403 -0.75 18.60 -21.01
N THR A 404 0.43 18.85 -20.44
CA THR A 404 0.70 20.06 -19.65
C THR A 404 1.14 21.20 -20.55
N ASP A 405 0.56 22.39 -20.34
CA ASP A 405 0.94 23.61 -21.05
C ASP A 405 2.05 24.39 -20.32
N ASP A 406 2.44 23.97 -19.10
CA ASP A 406 3.46 24.64 -18.30
C ASP A 406 4.87 24.17 -18.71
N PRO A 407 5.70 25.04 -19.33
CA PRO A 407 7.04 24.67 -19.79
C PRO A 407 7.97 24.32 -18.63
N GLN A 408 7.75 24.86 -17.44
CA GLN A 408 8.59 24.54 -16.27
C GLN A 408 8.40 23.09 -15.85
N ILE A 409 7.16 22.59 -15.93
CA ILE A 409 6.84 21.21 -15.59
C ILE A 409 7.49 20.26 -16.58
N CYS A 410 7.41 20.56 -17.88
CA CYS A 410 8.14 19.82 -18.92
C CYS A 410 9.66 19.81 -18.64
N GLU A 411 10.26 20.95 -18.30
CA GLU A 411 11.68 21.02 -17.96
C GLU A 411 12.03 20.19 -16.72
N ASP A 412 11.20 20.25 -15.67
CA ASP A 412 11.39 19.52 -14.43
C ASP A 412 11.28 18.00 -14.66
N MET A 413 10.36 17.56 -15.53
CA MET A 413 10.27 16.16 -15.96
C MET A 413 11.55 15.73 -16.70
N LEU A 414 12.05 16.53 -17.65
CA LEU A 414 13.29 16.21 -18.36
C LEU A 414 14.49 16.15 -17.40
N ARG A 415 14.59 17.11 -16.47
CA ARG A 415 15.64 17.13 -15.45
C ARG A 415 15.57 15.91 -14.54
N MET A 416 14.36 15.48 -14.18
CA MET A 416 14.12 14.26 -13.42
C MET A 416 14.60 13.03 -14.20
N LEU A 417 14.23 12.88 -15.47
CA LEU A 417 14.64 11.76 -16.33
C LEU A 417 16.18 11.67 -16.50
N LEU A 418 16.87 12.81 -16.59
CA LEU A 418 18.34 12.84 -16.59
C LEU A 418 18.94 12.33 -15.28
N ARG A 419 18.37 12.74 -14.13
CA ARG A 419 18.89 12.38 -12.81
C ARG A 419 18.74 10.90 -12.48
N ILE A 420 17.73 10.23 -13.03
CA ILE A 420 17.49 8.78 -12.83
C ILE A 420 18.23 7.90 -13.83
N GLU A 421 19.06 8.49 -14.71
CA GLU A 421 19.79 7.78 -15.76
C GLU A 421 18.86 6.96 -16.67
N ILE A 422 17.78 7.59 -17.16
CA ILE A 422 16.66 6.91 -17.84
C ILE A 422 17.08 5.94 -18.96
N TYR A 423 18.14 6.23 -19.72
CA TYR A 423 18.62 5.33 -20.76
C TYR A 423 19.19 4.02 -20.19
N SER A 424 19.93 4.07 -19.08
CA SER A 424 20.41 2.85 -18.43
C SER A 424 19.22 2.02 -17.94
N LEU A 425 18.25 2.67 -17.30
CA LEU A 425 17.04 2.02 -16.78
C LEU A 425 16.23 1.36 -17.91
N LEU A 426 15.88 2.09 -18.96
CA LEU A 426 15.12 1.57 -20.11
C LEU A 426 15.83 0.40 -20.78
N GLY A 427 17.15 0.49 -20.92
CA GLY A 427 17.94 -0.57 -21.51
C GLY A 427 17.91 -1.86 -20.69
N ARG A 428 17.93 -1.75 -19.35
CA ARG A 428 17.79 -2.91 -18.47
C ARG A 428 16.37 -3.46 -18.46
N VAL A 429 15.33 -2.63 -18.50
CA VAL A 429 13.95 -3.09 -18.68
C VAL A 429 13.84 -3.88 -20.00
N LEU A 430 14.35 -3.32 -21.09
CA LEU A 430 14.35 -3.98 -22.40
C LEU A 430 15.12 -5.30 -22.38
N ALA A 431 16.26 -5.35 -21.67
CA ALA A 431 17.00 -6.59 -21.44
C ALA A 431 16.21 -7.61 -20.61
N LEU A 432 15.44 -7.18 -19.61
CA LEU A 432 14.63 -8.08 -18.79
C LEU A 432 13.49 -8.70 -19.62
N VAL A 433 12.78 -7.87 -20.39
CA VAL A 433 11.67 -8.32 -21.27
C VAL A 433 12.16 -9.27 -22.36
N THR A 434 13.33 -9.00 -22.95
CA THR A 434 13.92 -9.83 -24.00
C THR A 434 14.63 -11.10 -23.48
N TYR A 435 14.38 -11.48 -22.22
CA TYR A 435 14.82 -12.74 -21.62
C TYR A 435 13.64 -13.68 -21.29
N GLU A 436 12.42 -13.33 -21.73
CA GLU A 436 11.19 -14.07 -21.48
C GLU A 436 10.90 -15.07 -22.61
N SER A 437 10.22 -16.18 -22.27
CA SER A 437 9.77 -17.19 -23.23
C SER A 437 8.57 -16.71 -24.05
N GLU A 438 8.39 -17.29 -25.25
CA GLU A 438 7.32 -16.94 -26.20
C GLU A 438 5.90 -16.93 -25.59
N TYR A 439 5.64 -17.78 -24.59
CA TYR A 439 4.35 -17.86 -23.88
C TYR A 439 4.05 -16.68 -22.93
N ASP A 440 5.03 -15.85 -22.60
CA ASP A 440 4.90 -14.75 -21.61
C ASP A 440 4.88 -13.36 -22.29
N LEU A 441 4.84 -13.30 -23.64
CA LEU A 441 5.05 -12.10 -24.46
C LEU A 441 3.76 -11.44 -24.98
N ASP A 442 2.60 -11.78 -24.43
CA ASP A 442 1.27 -11.26 -24.83
C ASP A 442 1.14 -9.72 -24.81
N VAL A 443 2.11 -9.00 -24.25
CA VAL A 443 2.12 -7.54 -24.08
C VAL A 443 3.35 -6.89 -24.72
N TRP A 444 4.11 -7.62 -25.55
CA TRP A 444 5.30 -7.11 -26.22
C TRP A 444 4.99 -5.92 -27.13
N ASP A 445 3.97 -6.05 -27.98
CA ASP A 445 3.58 -5.01 -28.93
C ASP A 445 3.17 -3.73 -28.19
N GLU A 446 2.37 -3.86 -27.12
CA GLU A 446 2.00 -2.72 -26.29
C GLU A 446 3.23 -2.08 -25.62
N TYR A 447 4.15 -2.87 -25.06
CA TYR A 447 5.39 -2.35 -24.48
C TYR A 447 6.21 -1.55 -25.49
N VAL A 448 6.38 -2.10 -26.69
CA VAL A 448 7.11 -1.46 -27.79
C VAL A 448 6.44 -0.15 -28.19
N ASP A 449 5.12 -0.13 -28.30
CA ASP A 449 4.38 1.08 -28.67
C ASP A 449 4.49 2.15 -27.57
N ARG A 450 4.39 1.78 -26.29
CA ARG A 450 4.66 2.73 -25.18
C ARG A 450 6.09 3.26 -25.20
N LEU A 451 7.06 2.42 -25.53
CA LEU A 451 8.45 2.84 -25.65
C LEU A 451 8.64 3.81 -26.83
N LYS A 452 8.00 3.55 -27.98
CA LYS A 452 7.98 4.44 -29.15
C LYS A 452 7.39 5.81 -28.79
N ASP A 453 6.29 5.83 -28.05
CA ASP A 453 5.68 7.08 -27.58
C ASP A 453 6.64 7.84 -26.64
N PHE A 454 7.27 7.12 -25.71
CA PHE A 454 8.22 7.70 -24.76
C PHE A 454 9.48 8.28 -25.42
N VAL A 455 9.92 7.74 -26.57
CA VAL A 455 11.02 8.30 -27.39
C VAL A 455 10.77 9.78 -27.70
N MET A 456 9.51 10.18 -27.86
CA MET A 456 9.17 11.57 -28.18
C MET A 456 9.52 12.54 -27.05
N ILE A 457 9.52 12.09 -25.78
CA ILE A 457 9.98 12.88 -24.62
C ILE A 457 11.51 12.90 -24.53
N LEU A 458 12.15 11.79 -24.90
CA LEU A 458 13.61 11.66 -24.85
C LEU A 458 14.33 12.52 -25.91
N LYS A 459 13.66 12.85 -27.03
CA LYS A 459 14.23 13.76 -28.05
C LYS A 459 14.55 15.15 -27.47
N PRO A 460 13.62 15.86 -26.79
CA PRO A 460 13.91 17.09 -26.04
C PRO A 460 14.97 16.95 -24.95
N LEU A 461 15.05 15.82 -24.26
CA LEU A 461 15.99 15.55 -23.16
C LEU A 461 17.45 15.85 -23.57
N MET A 462 17.79 15.58 -24.82
CA MET A 462 19.13 15.82 -25.38
C MET A 462 19.52 17.30 -25.45
N LYS A 463 18.53 18.19 -25.46
CA LYS A 463 18.70 19.63 -25.45
C LYS A 463 18.61 20.22 -24.04
N ALA A 464 18.25 19.42 -23.04
CA ALA A 464 18.05 19.90 -21.68
C ALA A 464 19.40 20.27 -21.01
N PRO A 465 19.42 21.34 -20.19
CA PRO A 465 20.61 21.70 -19.41
C PRO A 465 21.06 20.54 -18.51
N GLY A 466 22.35 20.19 -18.56
CA GLY A 466 22.93 19.10 -17.76
C GLY A 466 22.94 17.73 -18.45
N ALA A 467 22.43 17.60 -19.68
CA ALA A 467 22.55 16.37 -20.47
C ALA A 467 24.03 16.07 -20.78
N GLN A 468 24.57 15.00 -20.20
CA GLN A 468 25.93 14.54 -20.49
C GLN A 468 25.93 13.58 -21.68
N HIS A 469 26.01 14.13 -22.90
CA HIS A 469 25.90 13.35 -24.15
C HIS A 469 26.85 12.13 -24.20
N GLY A 470 28.04 12.26 -23.62
CA GLY A 470 29.00 11.16 -23.50
C GLY A 470 28.47 10.01 -22.63
N LEU A 471 28.02 10.27 -21.40
CA LEU A 471 27.48 9.21 -20.54
C LEU A 471 26.26 8.53 -21.15
N ILE A 472 25.33 9.32 -21.70
CA ILE A 472 24.12 8.79 -22.33
C ILE A 472 24.48 7.89 -23.52
N ARG A 473 25.46 8.30 -24.35
CA ARG A 473 25.92 7.49 -25.47
C ARG A 473 26.59 6.19 -24.99
N SER A 474 27.39 6.28 -23.91
CA SER A 474 28.00 5.10 -23.30
C SER A 474 26.95 4.09 -22.82
N GLU A 475 25.90 4.53 -22.12
CA GLU A 475 24.79 3.65 -21.71
C GLU A 475 24.07 3.06 -22.92
N TRP A 476 23.84 3.85 -23.96
CA TRP A 476 23.24 3.36 -25.20
C TRP A 476 24.06 2.23 -25.83
N ASP A 477 25.38 2.40 -25.94
CA ASP A 477 26.28 1.42 -26.55
C ASP A 477 26.29 0.10 -25.74
N LYS A 478 26.22 0.17 -24.41
CA LYS A 478 26.12 -1.02 -23.53
C LYS A 478 24.88 -1.85 -23.83
N VAL A 479 23.73 -1.19 -23.94
CA VAL A 479 22.45 -1.85 -24.17
C VAL A 479 22.39 -2.42 -25.59
N SER A 480 22.89 -1.68 -26.58
CA SER A 480 23.00 -2.16 -27.96
C SER A 480 23.87 -3.40 -28.07
N LEU A 481 25.00 -3.44 -27.36
CA LEU A 481 25.87 -4.61 -27.29
C LEU A 481 25.15 -5.80 -26.64
N LEU A 482 24.41 -5.57 -25.55
CA LEU A 482 23.64 -6.61 -24.88
C LEU A 482 22.55 -7.21 -25.78
N LEU A 483 21.80 -6.37 -26.51
CA LEU A 483 20.80 -6.83 -27.48
C LEU A 483 21.44 -7.57 -28.65
N ALA A 484 22.55 -7.05 -29.20
CA ALA A 484 23.28 -7.71 -30.27
C ALA A 484 23.82 -9.08 -29.83
N HIS A 485 24.37 -9.16 -28.62
CA HIS A 485 24.82 -10.42 -28.05
C HIS A 485 23.67 -11.43 -27.97
N ARG A 486 22.48 -11.03 -27.52
CA ARG A 486 21.31 -11.94 -27.47
C ARG A 486 20.81 -12.34 -28.85
N PHE A 487 20.89 -11.44 -29.82
CA PHE A 487 20.49 -11.70 -31.20
C PHE A 487 21.45 -12.65 -31.94
N ASP A 488 22.75 -12.46 -31.75
CA ASP A 488 23.83 -13.16 -32.47
C ASP A 488 24.33 -14.43 -31.78
N SER A 489 24.06 -14.64 -30.48
CA SER A 489 24.79 -15.65 -29.70
C SER A 489 24.35 -17.11 -29.86
N SER A 490 25.38 -17.95 -29.74
CA SER A 490 25.42 -19.36 -29.33
C SER A 490 24.89 -19.66 -27.91
N ILE A 491 24.29 -18.68 -27.23
CA ILE A 491 23.63 -18.86 -25.93
C ILE A 491 22.14 -19.07 -26.19
N HIS A 492 21.56 -20.08 -25.55
CA HIS A 492 20.13 -20.35 -25.67
C HIS A 492 19.32 -19.16 -25.12
N CYS A 493 18.73 -18.37 -26.01
CA CYS A 493 17.77 -17.32 -25.68
C CYS A 493 16.36 -17.84 -25.98
N PRO A 494 15.45 -17.89 -24.99
CA PRO A 494 14.08 -18.37 -25.20
C PRO A 494 13.22 -17.35 -25.97
N THR A 495 13.72 -16.13 -26.18
CA THR A 495 13.00 -15.05 -26.86
C THR A 495 13.14 -15.18 -28.38
N PRO A 496 12.04 -15.11 -29.14
CA PRO A 496 12.06 -15.14 -30.60
C PRO A 496 12.97 -14.07 -31.22
N LYS A 497 13.69 -14.44 -32.30
CA LYS A 497 14.63 -13.52 -32.99
C LYS A 497 13.94 -12.25 -33.54
N TYR A 498 12.66 -12.32 -33.91
CA TYR A 498 11.94 -11.16 -34.41
C TYR A 498 11.73 -10.10 -33.32
N ILE A 499 11.47 -10.53 -32.08
CA ILE A 499 11.37 -9.65 -30.90
C ILE A 499 12.71 -8.99 -30.61
N LEU A 500 13.81 -9.74 -30.64
CA LEU A 500 15.15 -9.19 -30.46
C LEU A 500 15.52 -8.18 -31.57
N LYS A 501 15.11 -8.45 -32.81
CA LYS A 501 15.28 -7.53 -33.94
C LYS A 501 14.48 -6.24 -33.73
N GLU A 502 13.22 -6.35 -33.33
CA GLU A 502 12.36 -5.20 -33.07
C GLU A 502 12.85 -4.39 -31.86
N ALA A 503 13.23 -5.05 -30.77
CA ALA A 503 13.84 -4.43 -29.60
C ALA A 503 15.05 -3.58 -29.99
N LYS A 504 15.93 -4.15 -30.84
CA LYS A 504 17.09 -3.43 -31.38
C LYS A 504 16.67 -2.25 -32.25
N GLN A 505 15.68 -2.42 -33.13
CA GLN A 505 15.17 -1.32 -33.97
C GLN A 505 14.60 -0.17 -33.15
N VAL A 506 13.81 -0.48 -32.10
CA VAL A 506 13.24 0.52 -31.20
C VAL A 506 14.34 1.21 -30.39
N TRP A 507 15.32 0.43 -29.91
CA TRP A 507 16.49 0.96 -29.19
C TRP A 507 17.38 1.86 -30.05
N ASP A 508 17.62 1.47 -31.30
CA ASP A 508 18.31 2.28 -32.30
C ASP A 508 17.51 3.56 -32.62
N GLY A 509 16.18 3.48 -32.61
CA GLY A 509 15.28 4.61 -32.74
C GLY A 509 15.38 5.65 -31.61
N LEU A 510 15.87 5.26 -30.43
CA LEU A 510 16.14 6.19 -29.32
C LEU A 510 17.38 7.06 -29.57
N LEU A 511 18.24 6.68 -30.51
CA LEU A 511 19.48 7.39 -30.80
C LEU A 511 19.23 8.61 -31.69
N THR A 512 19.54 9.80 -31.19
CA THR A 512 19.48 11.02 -32.02
C THR A 512 20.74 11.17 -32.88
N ARG A 513 20.63 11.86 -34.02
CA ARG A 513 21.78 12.20 -34.90
C ARG A 513 22.92 12.95 -34.20
N GLN A 514 22.65 13.57 -33.05
CA GLN A 514 23.67 14.24 -32.25
C GLN A 514 24.51 13.24 -31.44
N MET A 515 23.89 12.16 -30.97
CA MET A 515 24.58 11.11 -30.22
C MET A 515 25.44 10.19 -31.08
N SER A 516 25.05 9.98 -32.35
CA SER A 516 25.86 9.18 -33.29
C SER A 516 27.21 9.83 -33.64
N LYS A 517 27.42 11.09 -33.27
CA LYS A 517 28.66 11.84 -33.49
C LYS A 517 29.59 11.86 -32.27
N ALA A 518 29.12 11.46 -31.09
CA ALA A 518 29.95 11.41 -29.89
C ALA A 518 30.82 10.14 -29.92
N SER A 519 32.14 10.31 -30.04
CA SER A 519 33.12 9.21 -29.97
C SER A 519 33.44 8.89 -28.51
N ILE A 520 33.32 7.62 -28.12
CA ILE A 520 33.73 7.16 -26.79
C ILE A 520 34.56 5.90 -26.94
N VAL A 521 35.74 5.91 -26.31
CA VAL A 521 36.57 4.73 -26.08
C VAL A 521 36.18 4.15 -24.72
N TYR A 522 35.88 2.86 -24.69
CA TYR A 522 35.31 2.19 -23.54
C TYR A 522 36.40 1.50 -22.70
N ALA A 523 36.44 1.78 -21.40
CA ALA A 523 37.09 0.95 -20.39
C ALA A 523 36.27 1.04 -19.10
N CYS A 524 35.49 -0.01 -18.78
CA CYS A 524 34.66 -0.02 -17.58
C CYS A 524 35.43 -0.60 -16.39
N SER A 525 35.71 0.24 -15.39
CA SER A 525 36.26 -0.15 -14.07
C SER A 525 35.17 -0.30 -13.00
N ASN A 526 33.90 -0.17 -13.36
CA ASN A 526 32.75 -0.20 -12.45
C ASN A 526 32.16 -1.62 -12.32
N PRO A 527 32.05 -2.19 -11.11
CA PRO A 527 31.42 -3.50 -10.89
C PRO A 527 29.92 -3.55 -11.21
N ARG A 528 29.24 -2.41 -11.47
CA ARG A 528 27.82 -2.32 -11.89
C ARG A 528 27.62 -2.25 -13.42
N CYS A 529 28.65 -2.57 -14.21
CA CYS A 529 28.56 -2.59 -15.67
C CYS A 529 27.74 -3.79 -16.16
N ALA A 530 26.77 -3.58 -17.06
CA ALA A 530 26.05 -4.64 -17.79
C ALA A 530 26.92 -5.30 -18.88
N ASN A 531 28.17 -5.60 -18.57
CA ASN A 531 29.11 -6.22 -19.50
C ASN A 531 29.33 -7.67 -19.05
N PRO A 532 28.81 -8.69 -19.76
CA PRO A 532 29.36 -10.03 -19.61
C PRO A 532 30.83 -9.92 -20.02
N SER A 533 31.74 -10.32 -19.15
CA SER A 533 33.17 -10.32 -19.40
C SER A 533 33.51 -11.17 -20.63
N ILE A 534 33.51 -10.56 -21.82
CA ILE A 534 34.10 -11.10 -23.03
C ILE A 534 35.54 -10.61 -23.04
N ILE A 535 36.45 -11.50 -22.66
CA ILE A 535 37.86 -11.37 -22.99
C ILE A 535 37.96 -11.48 -24.50
N ILE A 536 38.16 -10.35 -25.20
CA ILE A 536 38.60 -10.38 -26.59
C ILE A 536 40.02 -10.96 -26.59
N PRO A 537 40.30 -12.03 -27.37
CA PRO A 537 41.65 -12.56 -27.49
C PRO A 537 42.63 -11.45 -27.87
N GLN A 538 43.73 -11.42 -27.14
CA GLN A 538 44.75 -10.37 -27.13
C GLN A 538 45.61 -10.32 -28.42
N SER A 539 45.07 -10.69 -29.58
CA SER A 539 45.80 -10.71 -30.85
C SER A 539 45.73 -9.40 -31.64
N ASP A 540 44.81 -8.48 -31.33
CA ASP A 540 44.59 -7.29 -32.18
C ASP A 540 44.83 -5.92 -31.52
N ILE A 541 45.51 -5.85 -30.36
CA ILE A 541 45.94 -4.56 -29.79
C ILE A 541 47.45 -4.59 -29.58
N LYS A 542 48.20 -4.33 -30.65
CA LYS A 542 49.63 -4.00 -30.53
C LYS A 542 49.76 -2.59 -29.99
N GLY A 543 50.14 -2.52 -28.72
CA GLY A 543 50.82 -1.37 -28.12
C GLY A 543 49.98 -0.57 -27.13
N VAL A 544 49.80 -1.10 -25.91
CA VAL A 544 49.98 -0.35 -24.64
C VAL A 544 50.15 -1.41 -23.54
N LYS A 545 51.39 -1.73 -23.18
CA LYS A 545 51.74 -2.34 -21.89
C LYS A 545 52.82 -1.48 -21.28
N GLU A 546 52.44 -0.69 -20.27
CA GLU A 546 53.27 -0.33 -19.12
C GLU A 546 52.50 0.69 -18.29
N TYR A 547 51.87 0.23 -17.20
CA TYR A 547 51.72 0.92 -15.89
C TYR A 547 50.63 0.25 -15.04
N ILE A 548 50.87 -0.96 -14.51
CA ILE A 548 50.16 -1.44 -13.31
C ILE A 548 51.11 -2.31 -12.45
N GLY A 549 51.58 -1.74 -11.35
CA GLY A 549 51.84 -2.40 -10.06
C GLY A 549 51.29 -1.45 -9.00
N SER A 550 50.67 -1.82 -7.88
CA SER A 550 50.65 -3.06 -7.09
C SER A 550 49.68 -2.85 -5.89
N SER A 551 49.23 -3.95 -5.26
CA SER A 551 48.66 -4.11 -3.88
C SER A 551 47.13 -4.34 -3.74
N PRO A 552 46.61 -4.92 -2.61
CA PRO A 552 46.28 -6.35 -2.42
C PRO A 552 44.79 -6.61 -1.99
N PRO A 553 44.32 -7.87 -1.77
CA PRO A 553 42.90 -8.19 -1.70
C PRO A 553 42.28 -8.07 -0.29
N LEU A 554 40.96 -7.79 -0.24
CA LEU A 554 40.12 -7.89 0.97
C LEU A 554 39.11 -9.05 0.84
N ASN A 555 39.01 -9.84 1.91
CA ASN A 555 38.19 -11.06 2.07
C ASN A 555 36.66 -10.83 2.02
N PRO A 556 35.87 -11.79 1.51
CA PRO A 556 34.43 -11.86 1.73
C PRO A 556 34.05 -12.81 2.88
N THR A 557 33.23 -12.34 3.81
CA THR A 557 32.56 -13.18 4.82
C THR A 557 31.22 -13.72 4.30
N HIS A 558 31.11 -15.05 4.33
CA HIS A 558 29.93 -15.87 4.05
C HIS A 558 28.73 -15.62 4.97
N TRP A 559 27.51 -15.72 4.42
CA TRP A 559 26.37 -16.32 5.11
C TRP A 559 25.63 -17.29 4.18
N SER A 560 25.58 -18.56 4.60
CA SER A 560 24.87 -19.68 4.01
C SER A 560 23.44 -19.75 4.54
N ALA A 561 22.45 -19.83 3.66
CA ALA A 561 21.08 -20.20 4.00
C ALA A 561 20.93 -21.73 3.96
N SER A 562 20.55 -22.34 5.08
CA SER A 562 20.10 -23.72 5.17
C SER A 562 18.72 -23.76 5.78
N ASN A 563 17.74 -24.32 5.07
CA ASN A 563 16.95 -25.48 5.51
C ASN A 563 15.75 -25.72 4.59
N SER A 564 15.87 -26.74 3.76
CA SER A 564 14.77 -27.53 3.22
C SER A 564 14.92 -28.97 3.76
N PRO A 565 13.86 -29.65 4.21
CA PRO A 565 13.96 -31.03 4.66
C PRO A 565 13.86 -31.97 3.45
N GLN A 566 14.82 -32.89 3.34
CA GLN A 566 14.79 -34.00 2.38
C GLN A 566 14.00 -35.19 2.92
N VAL A 567 13.25 -35.80 2.00
CA VAL A 567 12.66 -37.13 2.06
C VAL A 567 13.77 -38.18 1.90
N GLY A 568 13.73 -39.27 2.68
CA GLY A 568 14.60 -40.43 2.50
C GLY A 568 14.22 -41.61 3.41
N SER A 569 13.74 -42.68 2.79
CA SER A 569 13.26 -43.96 3.36
C SER A 569 14.36 -44.89 3.89
N ARG A 570 14.08 -45.68 4.95
CA ARG A 570 13.92 -47.16 4.95
C ARG A 570 13.96 -47.79 6.36
N ASP A 571 12.92 -48.60 6.62
CA ASP A 571 12.83 -49.91 7.27
C ASP A 571 13.51 -50.22 8.63
N SER A 572 12.71 -50.54 9.66
CA SER A 572 12.42 -51.95 10.03
C SER A 572 11.56 -52.09 11.30
N CYS A 573 10.58 -53.01 11.21
CA CYS A 573 9.89 -53.88 12.20
C CYS A 573 9.84 -53.47 13.70
N ALA A 574 8.74 -53.62 14.48
CA ALA A 574 7.73 -54.68 14.48
C ALA A 574 6.49 -54.34 15.36
N LYS A 575 5.38 -54.99 15.00
CA LYS A 575 4.28 -55.54 15.84
C LYS A 575 3.18 -54.66 16.48
N MET A 576 1.98 -55.00 15.99
CA MET A 576 0.73 -55.33 16.71
C MET A 576 -0.16 -54.21 17.29
N GLY A 577 -1.41 -54.17 16.79
CA GLY A 577 -2.58 -53.84 17.62
C GLY A 577 -3.71 -53.03 16.95
N ILE A 578 -4.67 -53.72 16.31
CA ILE A 578 -6.15 -53.64 16.54
C ILE A 578 -6.77 -52.20 16.65
N MET A 579 -7.53 -51.67 15.68
CA MET A 579 -8.98 -51.83 15.34
C MET A 579 -9.89 -50.66 15.82
N PHE A 580 -10.93 -50.34 15.01
CA PHE A 580 -12.16 -49.52 15.22
C PHE A 580 -12.23 -48.03 14.79
N VAL A 581 -12.84 -47.79 13.61
CA VAL A 581 -14.22 -47.31 13.32
C VAL A 581 -14.94 -46.33 14.28
N MET A 582 -15.56 -45.28 13.67
CA MET A 582 -16.67 -44.38 14.11
C MET A 582 -16.38 -43.45 15.30
N ILE A 583 -16.76 -42.16 15.32
CA ILE A 583 -17.94 -41.42 14.81
C ILE A 583 -17.51 -40.10 14.18
#